data_AF-A0A9P1JMB0-F1
#
_entry.id   AF-A0A9P1JMB0-F1
#
_cell.length_a   1.000
_cell.length_b   1.000
_cell.length_c   1.000
_cell.angle_alpha   90.00
_cell.angle_beta   90.00
_cell.angle_gamma   90.00
#
_symmetry.space_group_name_H-M   'P 1'
#
loop_
_entity.id
_entity.type
_entity.pdbx_description
1 polymer ?
#
loop_
_entity_poly.entity_id
_entity_poly.type
_entity_poly.pdbx_seq_one_letter_code
_entity_poly.pdbx_strand_id
1 'polypeptide(L)'
;MLTDAGRTLGFRGGKAQRSWELIQALNARESTLNALYDFRPLISREGWLPPVIDEAQDVAHIQPDQIRTASRVWTILRPERFVSNPPGWRDWLLRGLSTTATPGTEGRVVPEDRAQRRLWENALRQGWQEGRDNADLTLEANQKRLTRDYRGMMLYALLWRQGMITRPDVTEQRQTVTGNGRKLITGDHVRRLKTHAEFTLQKSRWRPVVSTEGAPDEITR
;
A
#
# COMPACT_ATOMS: atom_id res chain seq x y z
N MET A 1 26.11 -18.25 18.24
CA MET A 1 25.93 -19.24 17.15
C MET A 1 24.75 -20.20 17.41
N LEU A 2 24.78 -21.08 18.42
CA LEU A 2 23.65 -22.01 18.68
C LEU A 2 22.34 -21.29 19.05
N THR A 3 22.42 -20.30 19.95
CA THR A 3 21.28 -19.46 20.34
C THR A 3 20.70 -18.68 19.16
N ASP A 4 21.56 -18.07 18.34
CA ASP A 4 21.14 -17.26 17.20
C ASP A 4 20.48 -18.11 16.11
N ALA A 5 21.02 -19.31 15.87
CA ALA A 5 20.42 -20.29 14.97
C ALA A 5 19.04 -20.76 15.47
N GLY A 6 18.94 -21.13 16.75
CA GLY A 6 17.66 -21.51 17.37
C GLY A 6 16.63 -20.38 17.29
N ARG A 7 17.01 -19.15 17.64
CA ARG A 7 16.14 -17.96 17.57
C ARG A 7 15.70 -17.65 16.15
N THR A 8 16.61 -17.72 15.17
CA THR A 8 16.29 -17.46 13.75
C THR A 8 15.34 -18.52 13.19
N LEU A 9 15.59 -19.80 13.49
CA LEU A 9 14.71 -20.90 13.10
C LEU A 9 13.31 -20.72 13.71
N GLY A 10 13.26 -20.41 15.01
CA GLY A 10 12.02 -20.13 15.74
C GLY A 10 11.26 -18.97 15.11
N PHE A 11 11.94 -17.85 14.84
CA PHE A 11 11.37 -16.67 14.21
C PHE A 11 10.71 -16.97 12.87
N ARG A 12 11.39 -17.72 11.99
CA ARG A 12 10.83 -18.07 10.68
C ARG A 12 9.61 -18.98 10.82
N GLY A 13 9.67 -19.97 11.73
CA GLY A 13 8.55 -20.87 12.01
C GLY A 13 7.33 -20.14 12.59
N GLY A 14 7.55 -19.34 13.63
CA GLY A 14 6.49 -18.56 14.29
C GLY A 14 5.85 -17.53 13.36
N LYS A 15 6.66 -16.83 12.55
CA LYS A 15 6.14 -15.92 11.53
C LYS A 15 5.28 -16.63 10.48
N ALA A 16 5.70 -17.81 10.02
CA ALA A 16 4.96 -18.57 9.03
C ALA A 16 3.62 -19.08 9.57
N GLN A 17 3.63 -19.65 10.78
CA GLN A 17 2.42 -20.09 11.47
C GLN A 17 1.44 -18.92 11.66
N ARG A 18 1.92 -17.79 12.21
CA ARG A 18 1.06 -16.63 12.45
C ARG A 18 0.54 -16.03 11.16
N SER A 19 1.36 -15.94 10.11
CA SER A 19 0.93 -15.48 8.79
C SER A 19 -0.22 -16.34 8.25
N TRP A 20 -0.16 -17.67 8.43
CA TRP A 20 -1.26 -18.56 8.05
C TRP A 20 -2.55 -18.25 8.83
N GLU A 21 -2.48 -18.11 10.16
CA GLU A 21 -3.63 -17.76 10.99
C GLU A 21 -4.28 -16.44 10.54
N LEU A 22 -3.46 -15.41 10.28
CA LEU A 22 -3.92 -14.10 9.83
C LEU A 22 -4.57 -14.17 8.44
N ILE A 23 -3.99 -14.92 7.50
CA ILE A 23 -4.57 -15.11 6.16
C ILE A 23 -5.95 -15.77 6.25
N GLN A 24 -6.11 -16.80 7.09
CA GLN A 24 -7.41 -17.44 7.30
C GLN A 24 -8.42 -16.46 7.90
N ALA A 25 -8.01 -15.68 8.91
CA ALA A 25 -8.86 -14.67 9.53
C ALA A 25 -9.29 -13.57 8.55
N LEU A 26 -8.43 -13.17 7.61
CA LEU A 26 -8.75 -12.22 6.55
C LEU A 26 -9.72 -12.82 5.52
N ASN A 27 -9.49 -14.06 5.08
CA ASN A 27 -10.37 -14.75 4.14
C ASN A 27 -11.76 -14.98 4.73
N ALA A 28 -11.87 -15.28 6.03
CA ALA A 28 -13.15 -15.39 6.73
C ALA A 28 -13.96 -14.07 6.73
N ARG A 29 -13.31 -12.92 6.48
CA ARG A 29 -13.92 -11.58 6.42
C ARG A 29 -13.92 -11.01 4.99
N GLU A 30 -13.76 -11.86 3.98
CA GLU A 30 -13.61 -11.43 2.59
C GLU A 30 -14.74 -10.52 2.11
N SER A 31 -15.99 -10.87 2.39
CA SER A 31 -17.15 -10.07 1.95
C SER A 31 -17.11 -8.65 2.51
N THR A 32 -16.81 -8.51 3.81
CA THR A 32 -16.65 -7.21 4.47
C THR A 32 -15.48 -6.41 3.88
N LEU A 33 -14.33 -7.07 3.65
CA LEU A 33 -13.16 -6.41 3.07
C LEU A 33 -13.38 -5.98 1.61
N ASN A 34 -14.10 -6.78 0.83
CA ASN A 34 -14.49 -6.45 -0.55
C ASN A 34 -15.45 -5.25 -0.59
N ALA A 35 -16.37 -5.15 0.37
CA ALA A 35 -17.28 -4.01 0.47
C ALA A 35 -16.58 -2.73 0.96
N LEU A 36 -15.64 -2.85 1.90
CA LEU A 36 -14.92 -1.70 2.47
C LEU A 36 -13.91 -1.11 1.49
N TYR A 37 -13.25 -1.94 0.69
CA TYR A 37 -12.19 -1.54 -0.24
C TYR A 37 -12.56 -1.90 -1.68
N ASP A 38 -13.60 -1.25 -2.20
CA ASP A 38 -14.01 -1.43 -3.59
C ASP A 38 -13.23 -0.49 -4.54
N PHE A 39 -12.23 -1.04 -5.22
CA PHE A 39 -11.41 -0.28 -6.18
C PHE A 39 -12.07 -0.13 -7.55
N ARG A 40 -13.13 -0.89 -7.86
CA ARG A 40 -13.75 -0.89 -9.20
C ARG A 40 -14.21 0.50 -9.64
N PRO A 41 -14.88 1.31 -8.78
CA PRO A 41 -15.32 2.66 -9.16
C PRO A 41 -14.15 3.64 -9.34
N LEU A 42 -12.98 3.33 -8.80
CA LEU A 42 -11.80 4.21 -8.87
C LEU A 42 -11.05 4.06 -10.20
N ILE A 43 -11.27 2.97 -10.93
CA ILE A 43 -10.57 2.71 -12.18
C ILE A 43 -11.17 3.58 -13.28
N SER A 44 -10.29 4.24 -14.04
CA SER A 44 -10.71 5.05 -15.17
C SER A 44 -11.31 4.19 -16.28
N ARG A 45 -12.10 4.80 -17.16
CA ARG A 45 -12.67 4.11 -18.34
C ARG A 45 -11.58 3.53 -19.25
N GLU A 46 -10.40 4.13 -19.22
CA GLU A 46 -9.21 3.78 -19.97
C GLU A 46 -8.34 2.73 -19.24
N GLY A 47 -8.80 2.20 -18.11
CA GLY A 47 -8.21 1.03 -17.44
C GLY A 47 -7.00 1.32 -16.55
N TRP A 48 -6.83 2.56 -16.09
CA TRP A 48 -5.79 2.91 -15.13
C TRP A 48 -6.37 3.19 -13.75
N LEU A 49 -5.58 2.85 -12.73
CA LEU A 49 -5.85 3.16 -11.34
C LEU A 49 -5.24 4.54 -11.00
N PRO A 50 -5.96 5.42 -10.30
CA PRO A 50 -5.50 6.77 -9.98
C PRO A 50 -4.24 6.80 -9.12
N PRO A 51 -3.53 7.94 -9.11
CA PRO A 51 -2.41 8.13 -8.21
C PRO A 51 -2.89 8.11 -6.75
N VAL A 52 -1.97 7.77 -5.85
CA VAL A 52 -2.20 7.83 -4.41
C VAL A 52 -1.76 9.20 -3.91
N ILE A 53 -2.70 10.01 -3.44
CA ILE A 53 -2.43 11.32 -2.85
C ILE A 53 -2.38 11.21 -1.33
N ASP A 54 -1.37 11.83 -0.72
CA ASP A 54 -1.31 12.07 0.71
C ASP A 54 -1.64 13.52 1.01
N GLU A 55 -2.29 13.76 2.15
CA GLU A 55 -2.60 15.10 2.65
C GLU A 55 -1.99 15.26 4.04
N ALA A 56 -1.16 16.28 4.21
CA ALA A 56 -0.70 16.75 5.51
C ALA A 56 -1.33 18.11 5.81
N GLN A 57 -1.84 18.28 7.02
CA GLN A 57 -2.44 19.53 7.51
C GLN A 57 -1.50 20.20 8.52
N ASP A 58 -1.56 21.52 8.61
CA ASP A 58 -0.83 22.34 9.59
C ASP A 58 0.67 22.03 9.66
N VAL A 59 1.31 22.00 8.49
CA VAL A 59 2.72 21.67 8.35
C VAL A 59 3.56 22.91 8.67
N ALA A 60 4.47 22.80 9.64
CA ALA A 60 5.50 23.79 9.92
C ALA A 60 6.88 23.21 9.60
N HIS A 61 7.67 23.92 8.80
CA HIS A 61 9.08 23.63 8.57
C HIS A 61 9.91 24.77 9.16
N ILE A 62 10.74 24.44 10.15
CA ILE A 62 11.54 25.39 10.90
C ILE A 62 13.01 25.16 10.55
N GLN A 63 13.65 26.21 10.06
CA GLN A 63 15.10 26.35 9.91
C GLN A 63 15.57 27.45 10.88
N PRO A 64 16.87 27.52 11.23
CA PRO A 64 17.39 28.47 12.22
C PRO A 64 17.02 29.94 11.95
N ASP A 65 16.84 30.31 10.68
CA ASP A 65 16.54 31.66 10.19
C ASP A 65 15.18 31.77 9.46
N GLN A 66 14.40 30.69 9.35
CA GLN A 66 13.14 30.69 8.61
C GLN A 66 12.10 29.75 9.22
N ILE A 67 10.86 30.23 9.36
CA ILE A 67 9.68 29.40 9.63
C ILE A 67 8.77 29.45 8.41
N ARG A 68 8.44 28.28 7.85
CA ARG A 68 7.46 28.13 6.77
C ARG A 68 6.28 27.30 7.26
N THR A 69 5.09 27.87 7.25
CA THR A 69 3.84 27.17 7.58
C THR A 69 2.98 26.96 6.33
N ALA A 70 2.25 25.85 6.30
CA ALA A 70 1.27 25.54 5.26
C ALA A 70 0.06 24.88 5.91
N SER A 71 -1.15 25.37 5.60
CA SER A 71 -2.39 24.78 6.11
C SER A 71 -2.64 23.39 5.54
N ARG A 72 -2.31 23.16 4.26
CA ARG A 72 -2.39 21.84 3.61
C ARG A 72 -1.23 21.63 2.63
N VAL A 73 -0.70 20.41 2.62
CA VAL A 73 0.30 19.94 1.65
C VAL A 73 -0.21 18.63 1.07
N TRP A 74 -0.35 18.58 -0.26
CA TRP A 74 -0.66 17.35 -0.97
C TRP A 74 0.57 16.80 -1.67
N THR A 75 0.77 15.48 -1.58
CA THR A 75 1.89 14.79 -2.22
C THR A 75 1.39 13.59 -3.01
N ILE A 76 1.90 13.39 -4.23
CA ILE A 76 1.68 12.15 -4.97
C ILE A 76 2.65 11.10 -4.45
N LEU A 77 2.17 10.14 -3.66
CA LEU A 77 3.00 9.04 -3.12
C LEU A 77 3.27 7.95 -4.14
N ARG A 78 2.32 7.72 -5.06
CA ARG A 78 2.45 6.75 -6.13
C ARG A 78 1.71 7.28 -7.36
N PRO A 79 2.33 7.27 -8.54
CA PRO A 79 1.66 7.67 -9.76
C PRO A 79 0.57 6.67 -10.15
N GLU A 80 -0.32 7.09 -11.03
CA GLU A 80 -1.26 6.22 -11.72
C GLU A 80 -0.55 5.10 -12.49
N ARG A 81 -1.26 4.01 -12.71
CA ARG A 81 -0.77 2.88 -13.50
C ARG A 81 -1.92 2.13 -14.15
N PHE A 82 -1.65 1.52 -15.30
CA PHE A 82 -2.58 0.56 -15.89
C PHE A 82 -2.74 -0.67 -14.99
N VAL A 83 -3.97 -1.18 -14.93
CA VAL A 83 -4.30 -2.41 -14.22
C VAL A 83 -5.11 -3.29 -15.16
N SER A 84 -4.78 -4.58 -15.23
CA SER A 84 -5.53 -5.54 -16.05
C SER A 84 -6.85 -5.91 -15.40
N ASN A 85 -6.87 -6.00 -14.07
CA ASN A 85 -8.06 -6.24 -13.26
C ASN A 85 -8.07 -5.24 -12.09
N PRO A 86 -9.25 -4.92 -11.55
CA PRO A 86 -9.34 -4.17 -10.31
C PRO A 86 -8.54 -4.86 -9.20
N PRO A 87 -7.63 -4.13 -8.51
CA PRO A 87 -6.95 -4.70 -7.37
C PRO A 87 -7.94 -4.92 -6.22
N GLY A 88 -7.58 -5.79 -5.29
CA GLY A 88 -8.37 -6.07 -4.09
C GLY A 88 -7.57 -5.88 -2.82
N TRP A 89 -8.22 -5.96 -1.66
CA TRP A 89 -7.55 -5.87 -0.35
C TRP A 89 -6.38 -6.86 -0.20
N ARG A 90 -6.45 -8.01 -0.87
CA ARG A 90 -5.41 -9.05 -0.88
C ARG A 90 -4.07 -8.52 -1.39
N ASP A 91 -4.11 -7.63 -2.39
CA ASP A 91 -2.91 -7.01 -2.94
C ASP A 91 -2.18 -6.18 -1.88
N TRP A 92 -2.81 -5.73 -0.80
CA TRP A 92 -2.14 -5.01 0.28
C TRP A 92 -1.92 -5.87 1.51
N LEU A 93 -2.99 -6.47 2.05
CA LEU A 93 -2.96 -7.12 3.36
C LEU A 93 -2.05 -8.35 3.40
N LEU A 94 -1.90 -9.06 2.26
CA LEU A 94 -1.11 -10.29 2.20
C LEU A 94 0.38 -10.04 1.95
N ARG A 95 0.81 -8.80 1.64
CA ARG A 95 2.22 -8.54 1.31
C ARG A 95 3.12 -8.85 2.51
N GLY A 96 4.13 -9.69 2.30
CA GLY A 96 5.09 -10.04 3.36
C GLY A 96 4.55 -11.03 4.41
N LEU A 97 3.31 -11.49 4.27
CA LEU A 97 2.77 -12.65 4.99
C LEU A 97 3.01 -13.89 4.14
N SER A 98 3.81 -14.82 4.64
CA SER A 98 4.13 -16.08 3.97
C SER A 98 3.81 -17.22 4.91
N THR A 99 3.03 -18.21 4.43
CA THR A 99 2.70 -19.41 5.21
C THR A 99 3.83 -20.43 5.22
N THR A 100 4.84 -20.24 4.37
CA THR A 100 6.05 -21.05 4.32
C THR A 100 7.21 -20.31 4.96
N ALA A 101 7.87 -20.96 5.91
CA ALA A 101 9.10 -20.46 6.49
C ALA A 101 10.20 -20.42 5.41
N THR A 102 10.95 -19.32 5.35
CA THR A 102 12.06 -19.18 4.39
C THR A 102 13.12 -20.25 4.69
N PRO A 103 13.54 -21.05 3.68
CA PRO A 103 14.58 -22.04 3.87
C PRO A 103 15.87 -21.43 4.43
N GLY A 104 16.57 -22.16 5.29
CA GLY A 104 17.82 -21.70 5.89
C GLY A 104 18.64 -22.84 6.45
N THR A 105 19.88 -22.53 6.83
CA THR A 105 20.86 -23.50 7.32
C THR A 105 20.80 -23.69 8.83
N GLU A 106 19.98 -22.93 9.54
CA GLU A 106 19.90 -22.90 11.00
C GLU A 106 19.39 -24.23 11.58
N GLY A 107 18.57 -24.96 10.82
CA GLY A 107 18.14 -26.32 11.15
C GLY A 107 19.26 -27.37 11.11
N ARG A 108 20.45 -27.01 10.61
CA ARG A 108 21.64 -27.89 10.61
C ARG A 108 22.47 -27.75 11.89
N VAL A 109 22.17 -26.77 12.74
CA VAL A 109 22.88 -26.57 14.00
C VAL A 109 22.23 -27.45 15.06
N VAL A 110 22.91 -28.54 15.45
CA VAL A 110 22.40 -29.55 16.38
C VAL A 110 23.07 -29.38 17.75
N PRO A 111 22.32 -29.28 18.86
CA PRO A 111 22.89 -29.27 20.20
C PRO A 111 23.55 -30.62 20.55
N GLU A 112 24.75 -30.59 21.13
CA GLU A 112 25.54 -31.78 21.46
C GLU A 112 25.24 -32.31 22.88
N ASP A 113 24.93 -31.42 23.82
CA ASP A 113 24.67 -31.77 25.23
C ASP A 113 23.30 -31.25 25.75
N ARG A 114 22.95 -31.65 26.98
CA ARG A 114 21.69 -31.24 27.63
C ARG A 114 21.60 -29.74 27.92
N ALA A 115 22.71 -29.08 28.24
CA ALA A 115 22.74 -27.64 28.53
C ALA A 115 22.54 -26.81 27.26
N GLN A 116 23.24 -27.19 26.18
CA GLN A 116 23.09 -26.64 24.85
C GLN A 116 21.68 -26.86 24.30
N ARG A 117 21.08 -28.03 24.54
CA ARG A 117 19.69 -28.30 24.15
C ARG A 117 18.70 -27.35 24.83
N ARG A 118 18.83 -27.14 26.15
CA ARG A 118 17.99 -26.17 26.88
C ARG A 118 18.14 -24.75 26.35
N LEU A 119 19.37 -24.33 26.08
CA LEU A 119 19.65 -23.01 25.51
C LEU A 119 19.00 -22.85 24.13
N TRP A 120 19.15 -23.86 23.27
CA TRP A 120 18.55 -23.88 21.93
C TRP A 120 17.03 -23.86 21.97
N GLU A 121 16.39 -24.68 22.82
CA GLU A 121 14.93 -24.70 22.97
C GLU A 121 14.38 -23.37 23.49
N ASN A 122 15.07 -22.74 24.45
CA ASN A 122 14.70 -21.41 24.93
C ASN A 122 14.79 -20.36 23.82
N ALA A 123 15.90 -20.36 23.07
CA ALA A 123 16.09 -19.46 21.95
C ALA A 123 15.04 -19.68 20.85
N LEU A 124 14.71 -20.95 20.56
CA LEU A 124 13.67 -21.34 19.61
C LEU A 124 12.30 -20.79 20.02
N ARG A 125 11.90 -20.97 21.29
CA ARG A 125 10.63 -20.45 21.82
C ARG A 125 10.57 -18.92 21.76
N GLN A 126 11.65 -18.25 22.15
CA GLN A 126 11.72 -16.79 22.07
C GLN A 126 11.60 -16.32 20.62
N GLY A 127 12.40 -16.89 19.71
CA GLY A 127 12.34 -16.57 18.29
C GLY A 127 10.94 -16.80 17.73
N TRP A 128 10.29 -17.91 18.10
CA TRP A 128 8.93 -18.21 17.68
C TRP A 128 7.95 -17.07 18.01
N GLN A 129 7.96 -16.61 19.27
CA GLN A 129 7.09 -15.51 19.68
C GLN A 129 7.40 -14.22 18.90
N GLU A 130 8.68 -13.86 18.77
CA GLU A 130 9.10 -12.69 17.99
C GLU A 130 8.66 -12.77 16.52
N GLY A 131 8.70 -13.96 15.94
CA GLY A 131 8.20 -14.21 14.58
C GLY A 131 6.69 -13.97 14.47
N ARG A 132 5.92 -14.41 15.48
CA ARG A 132 4.47 -14.16 15.54
C ARG A 132 4.18 -12.66 15.66
N ASP A 133 4.83 -11.97 16.59
CA ASP A 133 4.67 -10.53 16.79
C ASP A 133 5.04 -9.74 15.51
N ASN A 134 6.09 -10.17 14.80
CA ASN A 134 6.48 -9.59 13.53
C ASN A 134 5.41 -9.74 12.44
N ALA A 135 4.72 -10.89 12.37
CA ALA A 135 3.61 -11.09 11.43
C ALA A 135 2.44 -10.15 11.74
N ASP A 136 2.11 -9.94 13.02
CA ASP A 136 1.07 -9.00 13.45
C ASP A 136 1.42 -7.56 13.06
N LEU A 137 2.66 -7.11 13.34
CA LEU A 137 3.15 -5.79 12.92
C LEU A 137 3.15 -5.62 11.40
N THR A 138 3.47 -6.68 10.66
CA THR A 138 3.42 -6.68 9.19
C THR A 138 1.99 -6.44 8.70
N LEU A 139 1.00 -7.14 9.28
CA LEU A 139 -0.40 -6.95 8.92
C LEU A 139 -0.90 -5.53 9.28
N GLU A 140 -0.55 -5.03 10.45
CA GLU A 140 -0.92 -3.67 10.88
C GLU A 140 -0.38 -2.62 9.91
N ALA A 141 0.91 -2.71 9.54
CA ALA A 141 1.52 -1.83 8.56
C ALA A 141 0.85 -1.92 7.18
N ASN A 142 0.48 -3.13 6.75
CA ASN A 142 -0.25 -3.34 5.51
C ASN A 142 -1.65 -2.73 5.54
N GLN A 143 -2.37 -2.83 6.67
CA GLN A 143 -3.69 -2.24 6.84
C GLN A 143 -3.65 -0.72 6.78
N LYS A 144 -2.66 -0.11 7.45
CA LYS A 144 -2.41 1.35 7.37
C LYS A 144 -2.12 1.76 5.93
N ARG A 145 -1.28 1.00 5.22
CA ARG A 145 -0.97 1.26 3.80
C ARG A 145 -2.20 1.11 2.90
N LEU A 146 -3.01 0.08 3.08
CA LEU A 146 -4.26 -0.12 2.32
C LEU A 146 -5.22 1.06 2.53
N THR A 147 -5.45 1.43 3.78
CA THR A 147 -6.37 2.53 4.12
C THR A 147 -5.88 3.86 3.55
N ARG A 148 -4.59 4.16 3.69
CA ARG A 148 -3.98 5.36 3.11
C ARG A 148 -4.07 5.34 1.58
N ASP A 149 -3.65 4.26 0.94
CA ASP A 149 -3.62 4.18 -0.52
C ASP A 149 -5.05 4.29 -1.12
N TYR A 150 -6.04 3.64 -0.51
CA TYR A 150 -7.45 3.71 -0.94
C TYR A 150 -8.02 5.12 -0.77
N ARG A 151 -7.84 5.74 0.40
CA ARG A 151 -8.28 7.13 0.66
C ARG A 151 -7.57 8.12 -0.26
N GLY A 152 -6.28 7.91 -0.52
CA GLY A 152 -5.50 8.78 -1.40
C GLY A 152 -5.97 8.73 -2.86
N MET A 153 -6.43 7.57 -3.33
CA MET A 153 -7.07 7.45 -4.65
C MET A 153 -8.43 8.15 -4.71
N MET A 154 -9.21 8.11 -3.62
CA MET A 154 -10.46 8.88 -3.53
C MET A 154 -10.19 10.39 -3.49
N LEU A 155 -9.16 10.80 -2.76
CA LEU A 155 -8.72 12.20 -2.68
C LEU A 155 -8.30 12.73 -4.06
N TYR A 156 -7.61 11.92 -4.87
CA TYR A 156 -7.34 12.26 -6.26
C TYR A 156 -8.62 12.66 -7.03
N ALA A 157 -9.68 11.84 -6.94
CA ALA A 157 -10.93 12.13 -7.64
C ALA A 157 -11.57 13.44 -7.17
N LEU A 158 -11.47 13.75 -5.87
CA LEU A 158 -11.94 15.02 -5.30
C LEU A 158 -11.13 16.21 -5.85
N LEU A 159 -9.80 16.15 -5.77
CA LEU A 159 -8.90 17.21 -6.24
C LEU A 159 -9.04 17.44 -7.75
N TRP A 160 -9.23 16.37 -8.51
CA TRP A 160 -9.43 16.45 -9.96
C TRP A 160 -10.72 17.20 -10.29
N ARG A 161 -11.83 16.88 -9.61
CA ARG A 161 -13.09 17.61 -9.75
C ARG A 161 -12.97 19.09 -9.36
N GLN A 162 -12.09 19.41 -8.42
CA GLN A 162 -11.78 20.78 -8.01
C GLN A 162 -10.78 21.48 -8.95
N GLY A 163 -10.26 20.81 -9.99
CA GLY A 163 -9.27 21.37 -10.91
C GLY A 163 -7.86 21.53 -10.32
N MET A 164 -7.61 20.93 -9.15
CA MET A 164 -6.35 21.05 -8.40
C MET A 164 -5.28 20.03 -8.83
N ILE A 165 -5.68 18.98 -9.54
CA ILE A 165 -4.78 17.99 -10.13
C ILE A 165 -5.28 17.63 -11.53
N THR A 166 -4.34 17.38 -12.44
CA THR A 166 -4.66 16.99 -13.82
C THR A 166 -4.93 15.50 -13.92
N ARG A 167 -5.55 15.14 -15.04
CA ARG A 167 -5.73 13.75 -15.45
C ARG A 167 -4.53 13.30 -16.28
N PRO A 168 -4.05 12.06 -16.14
CA PRO A 168 -3.06 11.53 -17.05
C PRO A 168 -3.62 11.49 -18.49
N ASP A 169 -2.79 11.83 -19.47
CA ASP A 169 -3.12 11.69 -20.88
C ASP A 169 -2.78 10.26 -21.34
N VAL A 170 -3.74 9.57 -21.95
CA VAL A 170 -3.59 8.20 -22.43
C VAL A 170 -3.66 8.19 -23.95
N THR A 171 -2.61 7.66 -24.57
CA THR A 171 -2.59 7.40 -26.02
C THR A 171 -2.95 5.96 -26.30
N GLU A 172 -3.76 5.73 -27.34
CA GLU A 172 -4.10 4.40 -27.86
C GLU A 172 -3.55 4.28 -29.28
N GLN A 173 -2.76 3.25 -29.53
CA GLN A 173 -2.30 2.85 -30.87
C GLN A 173 -2.94 1.52 -31.23
N ARG A 174 -3.65 1.48 -32.36
CA ARG A 174 -4.29 0.28 -32.89
C ARG A 174 -3.50 -0.24 -34.08
N GLN A 175 -3.17 -1.52 -34.09
CA GLN A 175 -2.52 -2.19 -35.21
C GLN A 175 -3.31 -3.44 -35.57
N THR A 176 -3.76 -3.52 -36.82
CA THR A 176 -4.63 -4.61 -37.27
C THR A 176 -3.94 -5.97 -37.24
N VAL A 177 -2.64 -6.00 -37.55
CA VAL A 177 -1.80 -7.20 -37.52
C VAL A 177 -0.39 -6.84 -37.06
N THR A 178 0.10 -7.50 -36.02
CA THR A 178 1.49 -7.44 -35.53
C THR A 178 2.04 -8.84 -35.36
N GLY A 179 3.37 -9.01 -35.33
CA GLY A 179 3.94 -10.34 -35.17
C GLY A 179 5.33 -10.52 -35.75
N ASN A 180 5.77 -11.78 -35.75
CA ASN A 180 6.93 -12.28 -36.48
C ASN A 180 6.57 -13.60 -37.16
N GLY A 181 7.51 -14.22 -37.89
CA GLY A 181 7.26 -15.48 -38.61
C GLY A 181 6.79 -16.68 -37.76
N ARG A 182 6.79 -16.57 -36.42
CA ARG A 182 6.34 -17.62 -35.48
C ARG A 182 5.15 -17.19 -34.61
N LYS A 183 4.71 -15.92 -34.67
CA LYS A 183 3.62 -15.39 -33.85
C LYS A 183 2.89 -14.30 -34.63
N LEU A 184 1.62 -14.54 -34.94
CA LEU A 184 0.69 -13.57 -35.50
C LEU A 184 -0.21 -13.04 -34.38
N ILE A 185 -0.35 -11.74 -34.28
CA ILE A 185 -1.25 -11.04 -33.37
C ILE A 185 -2.18 -10.22 -34.26
N THR A 186 -3.48 -10.41 -34.11
CA THR A 186 -4.52 -9.69 -34.86
C THR A 186 -5.30 -8.81 -33.89
N GLY A 187 -5.56 -7.55 -34.25
CA GLY A 187 -6.26 -6.60 -33.38
C GLY A 187 -5.43 -6.19 -32.16
N ASP A 188 -4.18 -5.76 -32.39
CA ASP A 188 -3.28 -5.30 -31.33
C ASP A 188 -3.63 -3.86 -30.90
N HIS A 189 -3.86 -3.66 -29.60
CA HIS A 189 -4.19 -2.37 -29.00
C HIS A 189 -3.16 -2.04 -27.92
N VAL A 190 -2.32 -1.04 -28.18
CA VAL A 190 -1.31 -0.57 -27.22
C VAL A 190 -1.75 0.74 -26.61
N ARG A 191 -1.97 0.75 -25.29
CA ARG A 191 -2.23 1.97 -24.52
C ARG A 191 -0.99 2.40 -23.75
N ARG A 192 -0.69 3.70 -23.74
CA ARG A 192 0.43 4.30 -23.00
C ARG A 192 0.01 5.57 -22.27
N LEU A 193 0.49 5.72 -21.03
CA LEU A 193 0.43 6.99 -20.31
C LEU A 193 1.45 7.94 -20.95
N LYS A 194 0.96 8.98 -21.63
CA LYS A 194 1.81 9.99 -22.28
C LYS A 194 2.27 11.05 -21.29
N THR A 195 1.38 11.47 -20.41
CA THR A 195 1.69 12.39 -19.30
C THR A 195 1.09 11.87 -18.01
N HIS A 196 1.73 12.22 -16.91
CA HIS A 196 1.28 11.82 -15.59
C HIS A 196 0.31 12.82 -14.96
N ALA A 197 -0.42 12.40 -13.93
CA ALA A 197 -1.20 13.32 -13.11
C ALA A 197 -0.27 14.28 -12.35
N GLU A 198 -0.55 15.58 -12.41
CA GLU A 198 0.26 16.63 -11.79
C GLU A 198 -0.61 17.68 -11.12
N PHE A 199 -0.15 18.25 -10.00
CA PHE A 199 -0.89 19.32 -9.33
C PHE A 199 -0.93 20.60 -10.16
N THR A 200 -2.11 21.20 -10.24
CA THR A 200 -2.30 22.49 -10.91
C THR A 200 -1.91 23.62 -9.97
N LEU A 201 -0.83 24.34 -10.26
CA LEU A 201 -0.41 25.49 -9.45
C LEU A 201 -1.20 26.77 -9.75
N GLN A 202 -1.94 26.80 -10.87
CA GLN A 202 -2.75 27.95 -11.27
C GLN A 202 -4.08 27.99 -10.49
N LYS A 203 -4.15 28.80 -9.44
CA LYS A 203 -5.32 28.95 -8.56
C LYS A 203 -6.60 29.33 -9.30
N SER A 204 -6.52 30.06 -10.41
CA SER A 204 -7.69 30.45 -11.23
C SER A 204 -8.44 29.25 -11.82
N ARG A 205 -7.80 28.08 -11.92
CA ARG A 205 -8.44 26.84 -12.38
C ARG A 205 -9.14 26.07 -11.25
N TRP A 206 -8.91 26.47 -10.00
CA TRP A 206 -9.43 25.75 -8.85
C TRP A 206 -10.90 26.11 -8.60
N ARG A 207 -11.67 25.11 -8.22
CA ARG A 207 -13.07 25.23 -7.81
C ARG A 207 -13.21 24.63 -6.41
N PRO A 208 -12.78 25.37 -5.36
CA PRO A 208 -12.80 24.85 -4.01
C PRO A 208 -14.24 24.62 -3.56
N VAL A 209 -14.46 23.55 -2.80
CA VAL A 209 -15.71 23.37 -2.07
C VAL A 209 -15.62 24.25 -0.84
N VAL A 210 -16.39 25.34 -0.80
CA VAL A 210 -16.49 26.19 0.39
C VAL A 210 -17.16 25.37 1.47
N SER A 211 -16.39 24.93 2.46
CA SER A 211 -16.93 24.41 3.71
C SER A 211 -17.09 25.62 4.61
N THR A 212 -18.33 26.07 4.82
CA THR A 212 -18.63 27.07 5.85
C THR A 212 -18.41 26.44 7.21
N GLU A 213 -17.18 26.51 7.70
CA GLU A 213 -16.84 26.15 9.07
C GLU A 213 -16.27 27.41 9.71
N GLY A 214 -17.06 28.01 10.62
CA GLY A 214 -16.73 29.27 11.30
C GLY A 214 -17.71 30.41 11.00
N ALA A 215 -18.98 30.25 11.35
CA ALA A 215 -19.75 31.42 11.80
C ALA A 215 -19.32 31.69 13.25
N PRO A 216 -18.80 32.88 13.60
CA PRO A 216 -18.64 33.23 15.00
C PRO A 216 -20.03 33.37 15.61
N ASP A 217 -20.26 32.69 16.75
CA ASP A 217 -21.40 32.97 17.61
C ASP A 217 -21.32 34.43 18.05
N GLU A 218 -22.08 35.29 17.38
CA GLU A 218 -22.42 36.62 17.86
C GLU A 218 -23.31 36.46 19.10
N ILE A 219 -22.66 36.36 20.26
CA ILE A 219 -23.31 36.49 21.56
C ILE A 219 -23.90 37.91 21.61
N THR A 220 -25.20 38.00 21.33
CA THR A 220 -25.96 39.23 21.45
C THR A 220 -26.59 39.29 22.85
N ARG A 221 -26.10 40.27 23.63
CA ARG A 221 -26.68 40.91 24.83
C ARG A 221 -26.95 40.06 26.08
#